data_AF-A0A0K1S0T3-F1
#
_entry.id   AF-A0A0K1S0T3-F1
#
_cell.length_a   1.000
_cell.length_b   1.000
_cell.length_c   1.000
_cell.angle_alpha   90.00
_cell.angle_beta   90.00
_cell.angle_gamma   90.00
#
_symmetry.space_group_name_H-M   'P 1'
#
loop_
_entity.id
_entity.type
_entity.pdbx_description
1 polymer ?
#
loop_
_entity_poly.entity_id
_entity_poly.type
_entity_poly.pdbx_seq_one_letter_code
_entity_poly.pdbx_strand_id
1 'polypeptide(L)'
;MSYEVNEPILNSPFDEPSQYWFIREGYEPELKEGRRPAIVYPPREGNTEWELGQVLKLSSPDEFFPGYEMTLVNRIRKEVKEWRRQQYPGVSRTTLELLEYWSREGREHRLFFAQKEAVETIIFLIESRTDFRQGIHIPQDTPIDSTLKAFIRYACKMATGSVKTTVMGMLAAWSILNKVADRSNAKFSDIVLIICPNITIKSRLQELNPDNGEASLYRTRDLVPSHLMDKLRRGKVLVTNWHIFEKRAPATWWLIPINGNRQPPILLTIIPPLQPLLKMNA
;
A
#
# COMPACT_ATOMS: atom_id res chain seq x y z
N MET A 1 -27.60 -27.43 0.53
CA MET A 1 -26.41 -27.33 1.41
C MET A 1 -26.12 -25.85 1.61
N SER A 2 -25.97 -25.40 2.85
CA SER A 2 -25.67 -24.00 3.16
C SER A 2 -24.16 -23.80 3.10
N TYR A 3 -23.68 -22.74 2.46
CA TYR A 3 -22.26 -22.36 2.44
C TYR A 3 -21.86 -21.53 3.68
N GLU A 4 -22.76 -21.46 4.67
CA GLU A 4 -22.54 -20.74 5.92
C GLU A 4 -21.61 -21.51 6.84
N VAL A 5 -20.70 -20.78 7.48
CA VAL A 5 -19.78 -21.29 8.49
C VAL A 5 -20.14 -20.71 9.84
N ASN A 6 -20.21 -21.55 10.87
CA ASN A 6 -20.55 -21.11 12.23
C ASN A 6 -19.47 -20.20 12.84
N GLU A 7 -18.20 -20.42 12.49
CA GLU A 7 -17.06 -19.65 12.97
C GLU A 7 -16.32 -18.98 11.80
N PRO A 8 -16.77 -17.80 11.34
CA PRO A 8 -16.17 -17.13 10.18
C PRO A 8 -14.79 -16.50 10.48
N ILE A 9 -14.45 -16.26 11.75
CA ILE A 9 -13.21 -15.62 12.16
C ILE A 9 -12.21 -16.69 12.62
N LEU A 10 -11.28 -17.05 11.74
CA LEU A 10 -10.29 -18.10 11.99
C LEU A 10 -8.93 -17.59 12.51
N ASN A 11 -8.58 -16.34 12.21
CA ASN A 11 -7.22 -15.83 12.40
C ASN A 11 -7.21 -14.58 13.29
N SER A 12 -6.15 -14.46 14.09
CA SER A 12 -5.79 -13.21 14.76
C SER A 12 -5.46 -12.11 13.73
N PRO A 13 -5.89 -10.85 13.95
CA PRO A 13 -5.53 -9.75 13.06
C PRO A 13 -4.06 -9.31 13.20
N PHE A 14 -3.36 -9.78 14.23
CA PHE A 14 -1.99 -9.39 14.57
C PHE A 14 -0.92 -10.34 14.04
N ASP A 15 -1.33 -11.55 13.68
CA ASP A 15 -0.45 -12.66 13.30
C ASP A 15 -0.67 -13.03 11.82
N GLU A 16 0.30 -13.72 11.21
CA GLU A 16 0.16 -14.18 9.83
C GLU A 16 -1.01 -15.17 9.73
N PRO A 17 -1.93 -15.02 8.75
CA PRO A 17 -3.03 -15.98 8.59
C PRO A 17 -2.52 -17.41 8.39
N SER A 18 -2.99 -18.31 9.24
CA SER A 18 -2.58 -19.72 9.28
C SER A 18 -3.64 -20.66 8.71
N GLN A 19 -4.89 -20.21 8.55
CA GLN A 19 -5.98 -21.03 8.02
C GLN A 19 -6.98 -20.18 7.22
N TYR A 20 -7.77 -20.83 6.36
CA TYR A 20 -8.89 -20.18 5.68
C TYR A 20 -10.02 -21.17 5.37
N TRP A 21 -11.26 -20.65 5.33
CA TRP A 21 -12.39 -21.37 4.77
C TRP A 21 -12.31 -21.37 3.24
N PHE A 22 -12.29 -22.56 2.65
CA PHE A 22 -12.45 -22.79 1.23
C PHE A 22 -13.91 -23.09 0.93
N ILE A 23 -14.56 -22.16 0.24
CA ILE A 23 -16.01 -22.19 0.00
C ILE A 23 -16.23 -22.27 -1.51
N ARG A 24 -17.00 -23.28 -1.92
CA ARG A 24 -17.41 -23.52 -3.31
C ARG A 24 -18.91 -23.71 -3.37
N GLU A 25 -19.53 -23.24 -4.45
CA GLU A 25 -20.97 -23.41 -4.64
C GLU A 25 -21.32 -24.90 -4.81
N GLY A 26 -22.32 -25.38 -4.07
CA GLY A 26 -22.73 -26.79 -4.09
C GLY A 26 -21.89 -27.75 -3.24
N TYR A 27 -20.86 -27.27 -2.53
CA TYR A 27 -20.02 -28.07 -1.63
C TYR A 27 -20.07 -27.52 -0.20
N GLU A 28 -19.86 -28.41 0.78
CA GLU A 28 -19.69 -28.00 2.18
C GLU A 28 -18.38 -27.20 2.35
N PRO A 29 -18.35 -26.17 3.22
CA PRO A 29 -17.13 -25.41 3.50
C PRO A 29 -15.98 -26.28 4.03
N GLU A 30 -14.79 -26.15 3.45
CA GLU A 30 -13.60 -26.90 3.86
C GLU A 30 -12.62 -25.98 4.59
N LEU A 31 -12.16 -26.37 5.77
CA LEU A 31 -11.07 -25.67 6.44
C LEU A 31 -9.73 -26.08 5.82
N LYS A 32 -8.95 -25.11 5.32
CA LYS A 32 -7.62 -25.34 4.73
C LYS A 32 -6.54 -24.67 5.57
N GLU A 33 -5.38 -25.32 5.64
CA GLU A 33 -4.18 -24.77 6.28
C GLU A 33 -3.47 -23.73 5.38
N GLY A 34 -2.74 -22.84 6.02
CA GLY A 34 -1.99 -21.75 5.40
C GLY A 34 -2.82 -20.50 5.14
N ARG A 35 -2.17 -19.52 4.51
CA ARG A 35 -2.81 -18.29 4.06
C ARG A 35 -3.52 -18.53 2.73
N ARG A 36 -4.76 -18.06 2.61
CA ARG A 36 -5.49 -18.08 1.34
C ARG A 36 -4.68 -17.41 0.20
N PRO A 37 -4.49 -18.08 -0.95
CA PRO A 37 -3.89 -17.48 -2.13
C PRO A 37 -4.61 -16.20 -2.56
N ALA A 38 -3.88 -15.23 -3.13
CA ALA A 38 -4.48 -14.05 -3.73
C ALA A 38 -5.20 -14.45 -5.02
N ILE A 39 -6.53 -14.40 -5.00
CA ILE A 39 -7.40 -14.71 -6.13
C ILE A 39 -8.22 -13.47 -6.49
N VAL A 40 -8.40 -13.22 -7.79
CA VAL A 40 -9.34 -12.25 -8.34
C VAL A 40 -10.40 -12.97 -9.16
N TYR A 41 -11.68 -12.65 -8.95
CA TYR A 41 -12.78 -13.23 -9.71
C TYR A 41 -13.22 -12.24 -10.79
N PRO A 42 -13.52 -12.71 -12.01
CA PRO A 42 -14.08 -11.84 -13.05
C PRO A 42 -15.46 -11.31 -12.61
N PRO A 43 -15.87 -10.12 -13.09
CA PRO A 43 -17.21 -9.61 -12.85
C PRO A 43 -18.25 -10.59 -13.39
N ARG A 44 -19.35 -10.79 -12.66
CA ARG A 44 -20.46 -11.66 -13.10
C ARG A 44 -21.19 -11.08 -14.32
N GLU A 45 -21.16 -9.76 -14.46
CA GLU A 45 -21.81 -9.02 -15.53
C GLU A 45 -20.72 -8.31 -16.36
N GLY A 46 -20.61 -8.68 -17.63
CA GLY A 46 -19.71 -8.04 -18.60
C GLY A 46 -18.80 -9.03 -19.33
N ASN A 47 -18.84 -8.99 -20.67
CA ASN A 47 -17.89 -9.68 -21.56
C ASN A 47 -16.54 -8.93 -21.63
N THR A 48 -16.02 -8.46 -20.50
CA THR A 48 -14.66 -7.90 -20.53
C THR A 48 -13.69 -9.07 -20.57
N GLU A 49 -13.00 -9.27 -21.69
CA GLU A 49 -11.85 -10.17 -21.72
C GLU A 49 -10.76 -9.58 -20.82
N TRP A 50 -10.33 -10.34 -19.82
CA TRP A 50 -9.22 -9.95 -18.97
C TRP A 50 -7.94 -10.31 -19.72
N GLU A 51 -7.08 -9.33 -19.99
CA GLU A 51 -5.73 -9.63 -20.48
C GLU A 51 -4.98 -10.40 -19.39
N LEU A 52 -4.87 -11.70 -19.57
CA LEU A 52 -4.31 -12.63 -18.58
C LEU A 52 -2.83 -12.35 -18.30
N GLY A 53 -2.13 -11.76 -19.28
CA GLY A 53 -0.71 -11.40 -19.17
C GLY A 53 0.16 -12.52 -18.55
N GLN A 54 1.25 -12.13 -17.90
CA GLN A 54 2.05 -13.04 -17.05
C GLN A 54 1.66 -12.98 -15.56
N VAL A 55 0.66 -12.15 -15.22
CA VAL A 55 0.36 -11.78 -13.82
C VAL A 55 -0.88 -12.48 -13.25
N LEU A 56 -1.74 -13.03 -14.12
CA LEU A 56 -2.91 -13.79 -13.74
C LEU A 56 -2.83 -15.20 -14.32
N LYS A 57 -3.15 -16.20 -13.51
CA LYS A 57 -3.25 -17.61 -13.94
C LYS A 57 -4.65 -18.12 -13.62
N LEU A 58 -5.35 -18.67 -14.60
CA LEU A 58 -6.65 -19.28 -14.37
C LEU A 58 -6.50 -20.41 -13.34
N SER A 59 -7.34 -20.38 -12.30
CA SER A 59 -7.33 -21.42 -11.27
C SER A 59 -7.90 -22.72 -11.83
N SER A 60 -7.45 -23.85 -11.30
CA SER A 60 -7.97 -25.16 -11.70
C SER A 60 -9.48 -25.28 -11.37
N PRO A 61 -10.25 -26.09 -12.12
CA PRO A 61 -11.67 -26.32 -11.84
C PRO A 61 -11.97 -26.75 -10.40
N ASP A 62 -11.06 -27.51 -9.80
CA ASP A 62 -11.24 -28.06 -8.45
C ASP A 62 -10.84 -27.08 -7.33
N GLU A 63 -10.22 -25.95 -7.66
CA GLU A 63 -9.77 -24.93 -6.70
C GLU A 63 -10.69 -23.69 -6.74
N PHE A 64 -10.23 -22.61 -7.37
CA PHE A 64 -10.87 -21.30 -7.29
C PHE A 64 -11.57 -20.88 -8.59
N PHE A 65 -11.83 -21.79 -9.53
CA PHE A 65 -12.52 -21.48 -10.78
C PHE A 65 -13.88 -20.79 -10.52
N PRO A 66 -14.28 -19.75 -11.30
CA PRO A 66 -13.61 -19.15 -12.45
C PRO A 66 -12.59 -18.04 -12.09
N GLY A 67 -12.11 -18.02 -10.84
CA GLY A 67 -11.14 -17.06 -10.36
C GLY A 67 -9.73 -17.27 -10.93
N TYR A 68 -8.98 -16.18 -10.94
CA TYR A 68 -7.59 -16.12 -11.39
C TYR A 68 -6.65 -15.89 -10.22
N GLU A 69 -5.62 -16.71 -10.13
CA GLU A 69 -4.53 -16.52 -9.19
C GLU A 69 -3.70 -15.30 -9.59
N MET A 70 -3.47 -14.40 -8.63
CA MET A 70 -2.55 -13.27 -8.76
C MET A 70 -1.11 -13.75 -8.51
N THR A 71 -0.51 -14.41 -9.50
CA THR A 71 0.78 -15.12 -9.39
C THR A 71 1.90 -14.23 -8.86
N LEU A 72 2.00 -12.99 -9.37
CA LEU A 72 2.99 -12.02 -8.93
C LEU A 72 2.80 -11.63 -7.44
N VAL A 73 1.56 -11.47 -6.98
CA VAL A 73 1.25 -11.15 -5.58
C VAL A 73 1.62 -12.30 -4.66
N ASN A 74 1.27 -13.54 -5.03
CA ASN A 74 1.61 -14.72 -4.25
C ASN A 74 3.13 -14.94 -4.19
N ARG A 75 3.83 -14.69 -5.30
CA ARG A 75 5.30 -14.71 -5.33
C ARG A 75 5.91 -13.65 -4.40
N ILE A 76 5.47 -12.40 -4.49
CA ILE A 76 5.96 -11.32 -3.62
C ILE A 76 5.73 -11.66 -2.14
N ARG A 77 4.54 -12.18 -1.77
CA ARG A 77 4.27 -12.61 -0.38
C ARG A 77 5.25 -13.66 0.11
N LYS A 78 5.57 -14.65 -0.74
CA LYS A 78 6.56 -15.70 -0.42
C LYS A 78 7.95 -15.10 -0.19
N GLU A 79 8.42 -14.26 -1.10
CA GLU A 79 9.77 -13.65 -0.99
C GLU A 79 9.86 -12.68 0.20
N VAL A 80 8.82 -11.89 0.46
CA VAL A 80 8.76 -11.01 1.64
C VAL A 80 8.79 -11.82 2.93
N LYS A 81 8.08 -12.95 3.00
CA LYS A 81 8.09 -13.85 4.16
C LYS A 81 9.49 -14.42 4.42
N GLU A 82 10.17 -14.87 3.37
CA GLU A 82 11.53 -15.41 3.49
C GLU A 82 12.54 -14.31 3.88
N TRP A 83 12.46 -13.14 3.26
CA TRP A 83 13.27 -11.99 3.59
C TRP A 83 13.07 -11.51 5.04
N ARG A 84 11.82 -11.52 5.54
CA ARG A 84 11.50 -11.25 6.94
C ARG A 84 12.14 -12.29 7.86
N ARG A 85 12.07 -13.58 7.51
CA ARG A 85 12.67 -14.68 8.31
C ARG A 85 14.18 -14.50 8.46
N GLN A 86 14.85 -13.97 7.43
CA GLN A 86 16.27 -13.67 7.44
C GLN A 86 16.64 -12.35 8.15
N GLN A 87 15.70 -11.69 8.83
CA GLN A 87 15.90 -10.42 9.54
C GLN A 87 16.30 -9.27 8.59
N TYR A 88 15.63 -9.18 7.44
CA TYR A 88 15.68 -8.03 6.52
C TYR A 88 17.08 -7.70 5.97
N PRO A 89 17.83 -8.67 5.41
CA PRO A 89 19.17 -8.42 4.91
C PRO A 89 19.20 -7.33 3.82
N GLY A 90 20.21 -6.46 3.91
CA GLY A 90 20.50 -5.43 2.91
C GLY A 90 19.71 -4.11 3.04
N VAL A 91 18.89 -3.95 4.08
CA VAL A 91 18.28 -2.65 4.40
C VAL A 91 19.26 -1.72 5.10
N SER A 92 18.96 -0.42 5.09
CA SER A 92 19.67 0.59 5.86
C SER A 92 19.46 0.36 7.36
N ARG A 93 20.36 0.92 8.17
CA ARG A 93 20.23 0.93 9.63
C ARG A 93 18.92 1.59 10.09
N THR A 94 18.51 2.68 9.44
CA THR A 94 17.26 3.38 9.76
C THR A 94 16.03 2.53 9.44
N THR A 95 16.05 1.81 8.33
CA THR A 95 14.98 0.88 7.96
C THR A 95 14.89 -0.28 8.94
N LEU A 96 16.03 -0.89 9.32
CA LEU A 96 16.05 -1.98 10.29
C LEU A 96 15.49 -1.54 11.65
N GLU A 97 15.93 -0.38 12.15
CA GLU A 97 15.44 0.19 13.40
C GLU A 97 13.93 0.43 13.38
N LEU A 98 13.37 0.92 12.27
CA LEU A 98 11.92 1.09 12.13
C LEU A 98 11.17 -0.25 12.10
N LEU A 99 11.67 -1.25 11.37
CA LEU A 99 11.07 -2.58 11.28
C LEU A 99 11.05 -3.28 12.65
N GLU A 100 12.14 -3.19 13.42
CA GLU A 100 12.24 -3.66 14.80
C GLU A 100 11.28 -2.89 15.71
N TYR A 101 11.23 -1.56 15.58
CA TYR A 101 10.34 -0.71 16.37
C TYR A 101 8.86 -1.05 16.15
N TRP A 102 8.46 -1.36 14.93
CA TRP A 102 7.08 -1.76 14.61
C TRP A 102 6.74 -3.18 15.06
N SER A 103 7.74 -4.05 15.21
CA SER A 103 7.56 -5.45 15.60
C SER A 103 7.73 -5.70 17.10
N ARG A 104 8.20 -4.70 17.87
CA ARG A 104 8.44 -4.83 19.30
C ARG A 104 7.19 -5.17 20.11
N GLU A 105 7.40 -5.87 21.22
CA GLU A 105 6.38 -6.14 22.22
C GLU A 105 6.08 -4.91 23.10
N GLY A 106 5.00 -4.97 23.87
CA GLY A 106 4.64 -3.93 24.84
C GLY A 106 4.06 -2.65 24.23
N ARG A 107 3.75 -2.62 22.93
CA ARG A 107 2.98 -1.53 22.31
C ARG A 107 1.58 -1.50 22.91
N GLU A 108 1.12 -0.33 23.34
CA GLU A 108 -0.27 -0.11 23.77
C GLU A 108 -1.26 -0.56 22.68
N HIS A 109 -0.96 -0.19 21.43
CA HIS A 109 -1.72 -0.58 20.26
C HIS A 109 -0.83 -1.40 19.31
N ARG A 110 -1.02 -2.73 19.31
CA ARG A 110 -0.36 -3.64 18.38
C ARG A 110 -0.73 -3.30 16.93
N LEU A 111 0.25 -3.34 16.03
CA LEU A 111 0.00 -3.18 14.60
C LEU A 111 -0.57 -4.49 14.04
N PHE A 112 -1.55 -4.37 13.15
CA PHE A 112 -2.10 -5.53 12.44
C PHE A 112 -1.03 -6.13 11.52
N PHE A 113 -1.10 -7.45 11.33
CA PHE A 113 -0.20 -8.15 10.41
C PHE A 113 -0.26 -7.54 9.01
N ALA A 114 -1.48 -7.25 8.52
CA ALA A 114 -1.68 -6.64 7.20
C ALA A 114 -1.05 -5.24 7.07
N GLN A 115 -0.92 -4.48 8.17
CA GLN A 115 -0.24 -3.18 8.16
C GLN A 115 1.27 -3.36 8.04
N LYS A 116 1.85 -4.25 8.86
CA LYS A 116 3.28 -4.58 8.83
C LYS A 116 3.67 -5.13 7.46
N GLU A 117 2.94 -6.13 6.97
CA GLU A 117 3.21 -6.76 5.69
C GLU A 117 3.10 -5.77 4.51
N ALA A 118 2.13 -4.85 4.53
CA ALA A 118 2.01 -3.85 3.48
C ALA A 118 3.26 -2.97 3.41
N VAL A 119 3.76 -2.49 4.56
CA VAL A 119 4.95 -1.65 4.63
C VAL A 119 6.21 -2.45 4.26
N GLU A 120 6.38 -3.64 4.81
CA GLU A 120 7.50 -4.54 4.49
C GLU A 120 7.54 -4.87 3.00
N THR A 121 6.39 -5.06 2.36
CA THR A 121 6.33 -5.34 0.91
C THR A 121 6.88 -4.17 0.09
N ILE A 122 6.52 -2.93 0.45
CA ILE A 122 7.05 -1.74 -0.24
C ILE A 122 8.54 -1.58 0.01
N ILE A 123 8.98 -1.75 1.26
CA ILE A 123 10.40 -1.69 1.62
C ILE A 123 11.18 -2.77 0.86
N PHE A 124 10.67 -4.00 0.82
CA PHE A 124 11.25 -5.10 0.06
C PHE A 124 11.42 -4.73 -1.42
N LEU A 125 10.38 -4.21 -2.06
CA LEU A 125 10.42 -3.88 -3.49
C LEU A 125 11.41 -2.74 -3.83
N ILE A 126 11.67 -1.83 -2.89
CA ILE A 126 12.51 -0.63 -3.12
C ILE A 126 13.95 -0.83 -2.62
N GLU A 127 14.12 -1.39 -1.44
CA GLU A 127 15.36 -1.34 -0.67
C GLU A 127 16.13 -2.66 -0.67
N SER A 128 15.44 -3.80 -0.76
CA SER A 128 16.09 -5.11 -0.72
C SER A 128 17.13 -5.27 -1.85
N ARG A 129 18.10 -6.12 -1.58
CA ARG A 129 19.08 -6.53 -2.61
C ARG A 129 18.37 -7.18 -3.80
N THR A 130 18.97 -7.05 -4.97
CA THR A 130 18.35 -7.48 -6.23
C THR A 130 18.19 -9.00 -6.35
N ASP A 131 18.99 -9.79 -5.63
CA ASP A 131 18.90 -11.25 -5.57
C ASP A 131 17.58 -11.73 -4.94
N PHE A 132 17.07 -11.04 -3.92
CA PHE A 132 15.75 -11.35 -3.35
C PHE A 132 14.60 -11.05 -4.32
N ARG A 133 14.82 -10.16 -5.29
CA ARG A 133 13.81 -9.76 -6.27
C ARG A 133 13.95 -10.50 -7.60
N GLN A 134 14.75 -11.57 -7.65
CA GLN A 134 14.94 -12.33 -8.88
C GLN A 134 13.62 -12.89 -9.40
N GLY A 135 13.30 -12.56 -10.65
CA GLY A 135 12.05 -12.92 -11.32
C GLY A 135 10.80 -12.21 -10.81
N ILE A 136 10.94 -11.16 -9.99
CA ILE A 136 9.88 -10.20 -9.68
C ILE A 136 10.05 -9.01 -10.62
N HIS A 137 9.19 -8.90 -11.63
CA HIS A 137 9.16 -7.76 -12.55
C HIS A 137 7.85 -7.01 -12.37
N ILE A 138 7.94 -5.75 -11.92
CA ILE A 138 6.78 -4.89 -11.72
C ILE A 138 6.59 -4.03 -12.98
N PRO A 139 5.45 -4.12 -13.68
CA PRO A 139 5.21 -3.32 -14.87
C PRO A 139 5.19 -1.83 -14.53
N GLN A 140 5.69 -1.00 -15.46
CA GLN A 140 5.58 0.45 -15.36
C GLN A 140 4.18 0.90 -15.79
N ASP A 141 3.67 1.93 -15.12
CA ASP A 141 2.50 2.68 -15.55
C ASP A 141 2.93 3.66 -16.64
N THR A 142 2.71 3.27 -17.89
CA THR A 142 3.03 4.09 -19.06
C THR A 142 1.86 5.03 -19.35
N PRO A 143 2.05 6.36 -19.25
CA PRO A 143 0.99 7.31 -19.56
C PRO A 143 0.63 7.28 -21.05
N ILE A 144 -0.63 7.58 -21.36
CA ILE A 144 -1.12 7.71 -22.75
C ILE A 144 -0.41 8.87 -23.46
N ASP A 145 -0.19 9.97 -22.73
CA ASP A 145 0.58 11.11 -23.20
C ASP A 145 2.08 10.79 -23.14
N SER A 146 2.72 10.66 -24.31
CA SER A 146 4.14 10.31 -24.45
C SER A 146 5.10 11.39 -23.94
N THR A 147 4.61 12.60 -23.64
CA THR A 147 5.41 13.65 -23.00
C THR A 147 5.59 13.40 -21.49
N LEU A 148 4.77 12.54 -20.90
CA LEU A 148 4.82 12.18 -19.49
C LEU A 148 5.73 10.97 -19.27
N LYS A 149 6.44 10.97 -18.14
CA LYS A 149 7.37 9.89 -17.79
C LYS A 149 6.63 8.71 -17.16
N ALA A 150 6.92 7.50 -17.63
CA ALA A 150 6.45 6.26 -17.01
C ALA A 150 7.05 6.05 -15.61
N PHE A 151 6.27 5.48 -14.69
CA PHE A 151 6.72 5.20 -13.33
C PHE A 151 6.08 3.92 -12.77
N ILE A 152 6.69 3.34 -11.75
CA ILE A 152 6.15 2.14 -11.10
C ILE A 152 5.11 2.57 -10.06
N ARG A 153 3.94 1.93 -10.09
CA ARG A 153 2.89 2.09 -9.08
C ARG A 153 2.81 0.87 -8.18
N TYR A 154 2.80 1.11 -6.89
CA TYR A 154 2.51 0.09 -5.89
C TYR A 154 1.14 0.34 -5.27
N ALA A 155 0.39 -0.73 -5.06
CA ALA A 155 -0.93 -0.66 -4.45
C ALA A 155 -1.09 -1.74 -3.38
N CYS A 156 -1.49 -1.33 -2.17
CA CYS A 156 -1.85 -2.23 -1.08
C CYS A 156 -3.38 -2.29 -0.97
N LYS A 157 -3.99 -3.42 -1.36
CA LYS A 157 -5.44 -3.65 -1.18
C LYS A 157 -5.72 -4.04 0.27
N MET A 158 -6.38 -3.16 1.02
CA MET A 158 -6.66 -3.34 2.44
C MET A 158 -8.13 -3.07 2.77
N ALA A 159 -8.69 -3.86 3.69
CA ALA A 159 -10.08 -3.75 4.12
C ALA A 159 -10.39 -2.37 4.76
N THR A 160 -11.64 -1.93 4.69
CA THR A 160 -12.12 -0.79 5.48
C THR A 160 -12.03 -1.14 6.97
N GLY A 161 -11.61 -0.21 7.82
CA GLY A 161 -11.33 -0.47 9.24
C GLY A 161 -9.92 -0.93 9.58
N SER A 162 -9.10 -1.35 8.61
CA SER A 162 -7.67 -1.72 8.81
C SER A 162 -6.72 -0.55 9.11
N VAL A 163 -7.25 0.65 9.34
CA VAL A 163 -6.50 1.90 9.60
C VAL A 163 -5.39 2.15 8.57
N LYS A 164 -5.76 2.21 7.28
CA LYS A 164 -4.86 2.49 6.15
C LYS A 164 -3.92 3.68 6.38
N THR A 165 -4.39 4.70 7.10
CA THR A 165 -3.61 5.88 7.50
C THR A 165 -2.34 5.52 8.27
N THR A 166 -2.36 4.45 9.09
CA THR A 166 -1.17 3.96 9.80
C THR A 166 -0.08 3.50 8.83
N VAL A 167 -0.43 2.77 7.77
CA VAL A 167 0.51 2.37 6.72
C VAL A 167 1.08 3.59 5.99
N MET A 168 0.26 4.61 5.72
CA MET A 168 0.71 5.87 5.12
C MET A 168 1.75 6.57 6.01
N GLY A 169 1.50 6.64 7.32
CA GLY A 169 2.46 7.19 8.30
C GLY A 169 3.75 6.38 8.37
N MET A 170 3.67 5.05 8.42
CA MET A 170 4.85 4.18 8.43
C MET A 170 5.72 4.38 7.18
N LEU A 171 5.12 4.42 5.99
CA LEU A 171 5.84 4.66 4.73
C LEU A 171 6.41 6.07 4.64
N ALA A 172 5.67 7.09 5.11
CA ALA A 172 6.16 8.45 5.15
C ALA A 172 7.37 8.58 6.08
N ALA A 173 7.29 8.00 7.28
CA ALA A 173 8.39 7.98 8.23
C ALA A 173 9.61 7.25 7.66
N TRP A 174 9.43 6.07 7.08
CA TRP A 174 10.50 5.31 6.44
C TRP A 174 11.20 6.11 5.33
N SER A 175 10.43 6.70 4.41
CA SER A 175 11.01 7.49 3.31
C SER A 175 11.75 8.72 3.83
N ILE A 176 11.12 9.51 4.70
CA ILE A 176 11.69 10.76 5.21
C ILE A 176 12.95 10.48 6.03
N LEU A 177 12.90 9.55 6.98
CA LEU A 177 14.03 9.27 7.87
C LEU A 177 15.23 8.71 7.12
N ASN A 178 15.01 7.83 6.14
CA ASN A 178 16.08 7.35 5.27
C ASN A 178 16.67 8.47 4.41
N LYS A 179 15.84 9.34 3.82
CA LYS A 179 16.33 10.49 3.04
C LYS A 179 17.11 11.48 3.90
N VAL A 180 16.72 11.68 5.14
CA VAL A 180 17.42 12.54 6.10
C VAL A 180 18.75 11.91 6.53
N ALA A 181 18.81 10.59 6.68
CA ALA A 181 20.03 9.86 7.02
C ALA A 181 21.04 9.83 5.85
N ASP A 182 20.56 9.69 4.62
CA ASP A 182 21.37 9.76 3.40
C ASP A 182 20.69 10.62 2.32
N ARG A 183 21.11 11.88 2.24
CA ARG A 183 20.56 12.87 1.31
C ARG A 183 20.86 12.53 -0.15
N SER A 184 21.93 11.78 -0.43
CA SER A 184 22.35 11.41 -1.78
C SER A 184 21.51 10.26 -2.36
N ASN A 185 20.88 9.45 -1.51
CA ASN A 185 20.12 8.28 -1.94
C ASN A 185 18.83 8.67 -2.68
N ALA A 186 18.76 8.35 -3.96
CA ALA A 186 17.61 8.67 -4.81
C ALA A 186 16.39 7.77 -4.59
N LYS A 187 16.52 6.68 -3.80
CA LYS A 187 15.40 5.77 -3.50
C LYS A 187 14.36 6.41 -2.56
N PHE A 188 14.77 7.41 -1.79
CA PHE A 188 13.97 8.01 -0.73
C PHE A 188 13.67 9.49 -1.00
N SER A 189 12.56 9.96 -0.44
CA SER A 189 12.13 11.36 -0.47
C SER A 189 11.84 11.87 0.94
N ASP A 190 12.22 13.11 1.21
CA ASP A 190 11.85 13.84 2.42
C ASP A 190 10.54 14.63 2.23
N ILE A 191 9.93 14.56 1.04
CA ILE A 191 8.61 15.13 0.74
C ILE A 191 7.67 14.00 0.32
N VAL A 192 6.55 13.87 1.02
CA VAL A 192 5.51 12.86 0.76
C VAL A 192 4.21 13.57 0.42
N LEU A 193 3.68 13.32 -0.77
CA LEU A 193 2.40 13.85 -1.23
C LEU A 193 1.29 12.83 -1.02
N ILE A 194 0.22 13.25 -0.36
CA ILE A 194 -0.96 12.45 -0.07
C ILE A 194 -2.16 13.11 -0.74
N ILE A 195 -2.77 12.39 -1.69
CA ILE A 195 -3.96 12.85 -2.40
C ILE A 195 -5.19 12.15 -1.84
N CYS A 196 -6.20 12.93 -1.50
CA CYS A 196 -7.45 12.44 -0.93
C CYS A 196 -8.68 12.85 -1.77
N PRO A 197 -9.79 12.10 -1.68
CA PRO A 197 -10.94 12.28 -2.58
C PRO A 197 -11.79 13.51 -2.23
N ASN A 198 -11.82 13.93 -0.96
CA ASN A 198 -12.65 15.06 -0.50
C ASN A 198 -11.99 15.81 0.67
N ILE A 199 -12.54 16.99 1.00
CA ILE A 199 -11.99 17.88 2.04
C ILE A 199 -12.14 17.26 3.45
N THR A 200 -13.20 16.50 3.71
CA THR A 200 -13.38 15.83 5.00
C THR A 200 -12.25 14.84 5.29
N ILE A 201 -11.88 14.02 4.31
CA ILE A 201 -10.73 13.12 4.43
C ILE A 201 -9.42 13.92 4.50
N LYS A 202 -9.29 15.02 3.77
CA LYS A 202 -8.13 15.92 3.87
C LYS A 202 -7.91 16.42 5.30
N SER A 203 -8.98 16.86 5.97
CA SER A 203 -8.93 17.36 7.35
C SER A 203 -8.53 16.25 8.33
N ARG A 204 -9.09 15.04 8.17
CA ARG A 204 -8.71 13.88 8.99
C ARG A 204 -7.24 13.50 8.82
N LEU A 205 -6.75 13.49 7.58
CA LEU A 205 -5.37 13.11 7.27
C LEU A 205 -4.33 14.14 7.73
N GLN A 206 -4.71 15.30 8.27
CA GLN A 206 -3.76 16.25 8.88
C GLN A 206 -3.00 15.64 10.06
N GLU A 207 -3.51 14.56 10.68
CA GLU A 207 -2.76 13.79 11.70
C GLU A 207 -1.41 13.27 11.18
N LEU A 208 -1.23 13.14 9.86
CA LEU A 208 0.03 12.72 9.24
C LEU A 208 1.10 13.83 9.17
N ASN A 209 0.79 15.05 9.59
CA ASN A 209 1.77 16.14 9.65
C ASN A 209 2.73 15.92 10.84
N PRO A 210 4.05 15.73 10.61
CA PRO A 210 5.03 15.56 11.68
C PRO A 210 5.14 16.77 12.62
N ASP A 211 4.77 17.96 12.14
CA ASP A 211 4.85 19.21 12.90
C ASP A 211 3.76 19.31 13.99
N ASN A 212 2.76 18.41 14.00
CA ASN A 212 1.71 18.37 15.02
C ASN A 212 2.18 17.82 16.40
N GLY A 213 3.45 17.49 16.56
CA GLY A 213 4.01 17.04 17.84
C GLY A 213 3.32 15.78 18.37
N GLU A 214 2.93 15.78 19.65
CA GLU A 214 2.23 14.64 20.29
C GLU A 214 0.85 14.34 19.70
N ALA A 215 0.23 15.31 19.02
CA ALA A 215 -1.03 15.09 18.31
C ALA A 215 -0.84 14.42 16.94
N SER A 216 0.41 14.27 16.45
CA SER A 216 0.69 13.58 15.20
C SER A 216 0.45 12.07 15.31
N LEU A 217 0.05 11.44 14.21
CA LEU A 217 -0.13 10.00 14.10
C LEU A 217 1.13 9.22 14.51
N TYR A 218 2.31 9.79 14.25
CA TYR A 218 3.59 9.17 14.60
C TYR A 218 3.77 8.97 16.10
N ARG A 219 3.14 9.84 16.92
CA ARG A 219 3.14 9.78 18.38
C ARG A 219 1.94 8.99 18.89
N THR A 220 0.74 9.35 18.46
CA THR A 220 -0.51 8.71 18.94
C THR A 220 -0.61 7.22 18.56
N ARG A 221 0.04 6.79 17.47
CA ARG A 221 0.14 5.37 17.07
C ARG A 221 1.53 4.80 17.27
N ASP A 222 2.43 5.53 17.93
CA ASP A 222 3.74 5.03 18.31
C ASP A 222 4.50 4.43 17.10
N LEU A 223 4.61 5.20 16.01
CA LEU A 223 5.16 4.73 14.74
C LEU A 223 6.65 5.08 14.56
N VAL A 224 7.16 6.04 15.34
CA VAL A 224 8.53 6.53 15.20
C VAL A 224 9.19 6.63 16.58
N PRO A 225 10.41 6.07 16.77
CA PRO A 225 11.18 6.23 17.99
C PRO A 225 11.33 7.71 18.37
N SER A 226 11.21 8.04 19.66
CA SER A 226 11.26 9.42 20.14
C SER A 226 12.50 10.20 19.65
N HIS A 227 13.66 9.55 19.61
CA HIS A 227 14.92 10.17 19.17
C HIS A 227 15.00 10.43 17.64
N LEU A 228 14.09 9.86 16.85
CA LEU A 228 13.97 10.11 15.40
C LEU A 228 12.93 11.17 15.06
N MET A 229 12.11 11.62 16.01
CA MET A 229 11.06 12.61 15.76
C MET A 229 11.59 13.94 15.21
N ASP A 230 12.70 14.44 15.75
CA ASP A 230 13.31 15.69 15.25
C ASP A 230 13.87 15.54 13.83
N LYS A 231 14.28 14.32 13.44
CA LYS A 231 14.69 14.02 12.07
C LYS A 231 13.48 13.93 11.15
N LEU A 232 12.38 13.32 11.60
CA LEU A 232 11.13 13.22 10.84
C LEU A 232 10.58 14.61 10.47
N ARG A 233 10.61 15.57 11.41
CA ARG A 233 10.16 16.96 11.17
C ARG A 233 10.99 17.73 10.14
N ARG A 234 12.17 17.22 9.74
CA ARG A 234 12.96 17.79 8.65
C ARG A 234 12.36 17.49 7.28
N GLY A 235 11.48 16.49 7.18
CA GLY A 235 10.68 16.23 5.99
C GLY A 235 9.33 16.92 6.02
N LYS A 236 8.56 16.76 4.94
CA LYS A 236 7.21 17.33 4.78
C LYS A 236 6.23 16.29 4.28
N VAL A 237 5.06 16.26 4.92
CA VAL A 237 3.91 15.47 4.48
C VAL A 237 2.83 16.44 4.02
N LEU A 238 2.56 16.43 2.72
CA LEU A 238 1.62 17.34 2.07
C LEU A 238 0.32 16.59 1.80
N VAL A 239 -0.74 16.93 2.51
CA VAL A 239 -2.07 16.36 2.30
C VAL A 239 -2.91 17.33 1.47
N THR A 240 -3.33 16.88 0.28
CA THR A 240 -4.15 17.67 -0.63
C THR A 240 -5.29 16.87 -1.23
N ASN A 241 -6.24 17.57 -1.82
CA ASN A 241 -7.35 16.97 -2.54
C ASN A 241 -7.05 16.93 -4.05
N TRP A 242 -7.54 15.90 -4.75
CA TRP A 242 -7.24 15.71 -6.17
C TRP A 242 -7.69 16.86 -7.08
N HIS A 243 -8.73 17.62 -6.72
CA HIS A 243 -9.24 18.75 -7.51
C HIS A 243 -8.19 19.84 -7.75
N ILE A 244 -7.13 19.91 -6.94
CA ILE A 244 -6.05 20.89 -7.19
C ILE A 244 -5.26 20.59 -8.48
N PHE A 245 -5.34 19.35 -8.98
CA PHE A 245 -4.66 18.89 -10.19
C PHE A 245 -5.55 18.91 -11.43
N GLU A 246 -6.82 19.30 -11.29
CA GLU A 246 -7.67 19.51 -12.47
C GLU A 246 -7.03 20.56 -13.36
N LYS A 247 -7.00 20.28 -14.68
CA LYS A 247 -6.55 21.25 -15.67
C LYS A 247 -7.46 22.47 -15.59
N ARG A 248 -6.98 23.52 -14.93
CA ARG A 248 -7.65 24.81 -14.95
C ARG A 248 -7.43 25.40 -16.33
N ALA A 249 -8.51 25.67 -17.06
CA ALA A 249 -8.41 26.62 -18.16
C ALA A 249 -7.84 27.92 -17.56
N PRO A 250 -6.87 28.57 -18.21
CA PRO A 250 -6.45 29.89 -17.76
C PRO A 250 -7.70 30.75 -17.70
N ALA A 251 -8.01 31.30 -16.52
CA ALA A 251 -8.94 32.41 -16.44
C ALA A 251 -8.40 33.45 -17.43
N THR A 252 -9.25 33.88 -18.37
CA THR A 252 -8.92 34.83 -19.44
C THR A 252 -8.63 36.20 -18.84
N TRP A 253 -7.52 36.32 -18.13
CA TRP A 253 -7.09 37.50 -17.38
C TRP A 253 -5.63 37.71 -17.77
N TRP A 254 -5.43 38.78 -18.52
CA TRP A 254 -4.25 39.25 -19.24
C TRP A 254 -2.87 38.90 -18.64
N LEU A 255 -1.98 38.48 -19.56
CA LEU A 255 -0.55 38.18 -19.45
C LEU A 255 0.26 38.97 -18.41
N ILE A 256 0.96 38.27 -17.52
CA ILE A 256 2.32 38.63 -17.04
C ILE A 256 3.12 37.33 -16.83
N PRO A 257 4.28 37.13 -17.49
CA PRO A 257 5.07 35.90 -17.33
C PRO A 257 6.06 36.00 -16.18
N ILE A 258 6.23 34.92 -15.40
CA ILE A 258 7.43 34.73 -14.57
C ILE A 258 7.89 33.27 -14.61
N ASN A 259 9.17 33.13 -14.89
CA ASN A 259 9.95 31.91 -15.09
C ASN A 259 10.24 31.19 -13.76
N GLY A 260 10.27 29.86 -13.73
CA GLY A 260 10.75 29.14 -12.54
C GLY A 260 10.62 27.61 -12.59
N ASN A 261 11.69 26.96 -13.04
CA ASN A 261 11.91 25.51 -13.10
C ASN A 261 11.84 24.81 -11.72
N ARG A 262 10.99 23.79 -11.51
CA ARG A 262 11.12 22.77 -10.44
C ARG A 262 10.57 21.40 -10.84
N GLN A 263 11.32 20.33 -10.52
CA GLN A 263 11.03 18.91 -10.79
C GLN A 263 9.83 18.36 -9.96
N PRO A 264 9.15 17.28 -10.41
CA PRO A 264 7.95 16.76 -9.75
C PRO A 264 8.27 15.77 -8.58
N PRO A 265 7.43 15.73 -7.53
CA PRO A 265 7.54 14.77 -6.43
C PRO A 265 6.93 13.39 -6.76
N ILE A 266 7.34 12.36 -5.99
CA ILE A 266 6.83 10.99 -6.07
C ILE A 266 5.37 10.94 -5.57
N LEU A 267 4.49 10.36 -6.39
CA LEU A 267 3.06 10.19 -6.12
C LEU A 267 2.78 8.84 -5.46
N LEU A 268 2.31 8.83 -4.21
CA LEU A 268 1.81 7.61 -3.56
C LEU A 268 0.26 7.63 -3.60
N THR A 269 -0.34 6.84 -4.49
CA THR A 269 -1.81 6.69 -4.57
C THR A 269 -2.22 5.35 -3.97
N ILE A 270 -2.92 5.38 -2.82
CA ILE A 270 -3.63 4.22 -2.28
C ILE A 270 -5.11 4.37 -2.67
N ILE A 271 -5.55 3.59 -3.65
CA ILE A 271 -6.94 3.60 -4.14
C ILE A 271 -7.81 2.80 -3.15
N PRO A 272 -8.85 3.40 -2.53
CA PRO A 272 -9.85 2.63 -1.80
C PRO A 272 -10.66 1.75 -2.76
N PRO A 273 -11.22 0.61 -2.34
CA PRO A 273 -12.05 -0.21 -3.20
C PRO A 273 -13.23 0.62 -3.73
N LEU A 274 -13.32 0.73 -5.06
CA LEU A 274 -14.48 1.26 -5.77
C LEU A 274 -15.69 0.38 -5.42
N GLN A 275 -16.65 0.93 -4.67
CA GLN A 275 -18.02 0.42 -4.70
C GLN A 275 -18.64 0.83 -6.05
N PRO A 276 -19.40 -0.04 -6.72
CA PRO A 276 -20.14 0.34 -7.92
C PRO A 276 -21.24 1.33 -7.53
N LEU A 277 -21.12 2.57 -7.99
CA LEU A 277 -22.22 3.53 -8.04
C LEU A 277 -23.22 3.05 -9.10
N LEU A 278 -24.19 2.24 -8.69
CA LEU A 278 -25.46 2.14 -9.39
C LEU A 278 -26.14 3.51 -9.33
N LYS A 279 -26.13 4.25 -10.44
CA LYS A 279 -27.16 5.26 -10.70
C LYS A 279 -28.37 4.54 -11.29
N MET A 280 -29.36 4.26 -10.45
CA MET A 280 -30.74 4.14 -10.91
C MET A 280 -31.22 5.55 -11.26
N ASN A 281 -31.52 5.78 -12.54
CA ASN A 281 -32.46 6.82 -12.94
C ASN A 281 -33.76 6.12 -13.33
N ALA A 282 -34.87 6.70 -12.88
CA ALA A 282 -36.21 6.40 -13.34
C ALA A 282 -36.36 6.59 -14.86
#